data_AF-A0A484XFD2-F1
#
_entry.id   AF-A0A484XFD2-F1
#
_cell.length_a   1.000
_cell.length_b   1.000
_cell.length_c   1.000
_cell.angle_alpha   90.00
_cell.angle_beta   90.00
_cell.angle_gamma   90.00
#
_symmetry.space_group_name_H-M   'P 1'
#
loop_
_entity.id
_entity.type
_entity.pdbx_description
1 polymer ?
#
loop_
_entity_poly.entity_id
_entity_poly.type
_entity_poly.pdbx_seq_one_letter_code
_entity_poly.pdbx_strand_id
1 'polypeptide(L)'
;MPADLYKARPHAALNRNLDHNWQQALLKTSSERRIAVDIELGGWEEQLILTMTCEDGISVTHTLDGMFDVATNPEKALNNLKDGVAKLGQTLYYARNIDVKLADALFVPNSLLNQFRRETADMLDAARLAQYTRGSRKAETVPAPVYPDTHLSFLANVYNHKARAFYHRHGVQLIDAAYEAHEEKGRCPGDDHQTLSALRL
;
A
#
# COMPACT_ATOMS: atom_id res chain seq x y z
N MET A 1 10.55 8.13 -39.38
CA MET A 1 10.88 8.23 -37.94
C MET A 1 10.31 9.55 -37.43
N PRO A 2 9.59 9.59 -36.31
CA PRO A 2 9.10 10.84 -35.72
C PRO A 2 10.23 11.84 -35.48
N ALA A 3 9.95 13.12 -35.70
CA ALA A 3 10.98 14.17 -35.70
C ALA A 3 11.67 14.36 -34.34
N ASP A 4 11.12 13.91 -33.21
CA ASP A 4 11.73 14.12 -31.88
C ASP A 4 12.68 13.01 -31.41
N LEU A 5 12.77 11.90 -32.16
CA LEU A 5 13.58 10.73 -31.76
C LEU A 5 15.09 10.94 -31.89
N TYR A 6 15.57 11.97 -32.61
CA TYR A 6 17.00 12.28 -32.70
C TYR A 6 17.61 12.79 -31.39
N LYS A 7 16.77 13.25 -30.45
CA LYS A 7 17.21 13.72 -29.12
C LYS A 7 17.38 12.57 -28.12
N ALA A 8 16.93 11.37 -28.47
CA ALA A 8 17.05 10.21 -27.58
C ALA A 8 18.52 9.79 -27.47
N ARG A 9 18.98 9.58 -26.23
CA ARG A 9 20.33 9.06 -25.98
C ARG A 9 20.46 7.65 -26.57
N PRO A 10 21.60 7.28 -27.16
CA PRO A 10 21.89 5.89 -27.51
C PRO A 10 21.66 5.00 -26.27
N HIS A 11 20.96 3.87 -26.46
CA HIS A 11 20.54 2.93 -25.40
C HIS A 11 19.52 3.46 -24.39
N ALA A 12 18.83 4.57 -24.66
CA ALA A 12 17.69 4.99 -23.84
C ALA A 12 16.59 3.90 -23.85
N ALA A 13 16.10 3.54 -22.66
CA ALA A 13 14.98 2.63 -22.52
C ALA A 13 13.74 3.23 -23.20
N LEU A 14 13.25 2.58 -24.25
CA LEU A 14 12.10 3.03 -25.02
C LEU A 14 10.84 2.35 -24.48
N ASN A 15 10.05 3.09 -23.70
CA ASN A 15 8.74 2.61 -23.26
C ASN A 15 7.73 2.82 -24.39
N ARG A 16 7.25 1.73 -25.00
CA ARG A 16 6.24 1.78 -26.06
C ARG A 16 4.84 1.60 -25.48
N ASN A 17 3.84 2.22 -26.09
CA ASN A 17 2.44 1.83 -25.85
C ASN A 17 2.28 0.36 -26.25
N LEU A 18 1.61 -0.45 -25.40
CA LEU A 18 1.43 -1.91 -25.58
C LEU A 18 2.73 -2.73 -25.60
N ASP A 19 3.75 -2.34 -24.83
CA ASP A 19 4.90 -3.21 -24.61
C ASP A 19 4.50 -4.47 -23.83
N HIS A 20 4.52 -5.62 -24.51
CA HIS A 20 4.12 -6.90 -23.93
C HIS A 20 5.04 -7.35 -22.79
N ASN A 21 6.35 -7.06 -22.87
CA ASN A 21 7.28 -7.42 -21.80
C ASN A 21 7.03 -6.58 -20.56
N TRP A 22 6.71 -5.30 -20.73
CA TRP A 22 6.32 -4.42 -19.62
C TRP A 22 4.99 -4.85 -18.99
N GLN A 23 3.99 -5.21 -19.80
CA GLN A 23 2.72 -5.74 -19.31
C GLN A 23 2.91 -7.06 -18.54
N GLN A 24 3.71 -7.99 -19.06
CA GLN A 24 4.04 -9.24 -18.37
C GLN A 24 4.84 -9.01 -17.08
N ALA A 25 5.68 -7.98 -17.04
CA ALA A 25 6.40 -7.60 -15.83
C ALA A 25 5.47 -7.01 -14.76
N LEU A 26 4.48 -6.20 -15.16
CA LEU A 26 3.46 -5.66 -14.25
C LEU A 26 2.53 -6.74 -13.67
N LEU A 27 2.31 -7.83 -14.42
CA LEU A 27 1.51 -8.97 -13.96
C LEU A 27 2.25 -9.86 -12.95
N LYS A 28 3.58 -9.71 -12.84
CA LYS A 28 4.38 -10.46 -11.86
C LYS A 28 4.47 -9.67 -10.56
N THR A 29 4.50 -10.38 -9.44
CA THR A 29 4.79 -9.80 -8.13
C THR A 29 6.18 -9.15 -8.18
N SER A 30 6.21 -7.83 -8.31
CA SER A 30 7.44 -7.05 -8.48
C SER A 30 8.13 -6.75 -7.13
N SER A 31 7.37 -6.79 -6.03
CA SER A 31 7.89 -6.60 -4.68
C SER A 31 6.90 -7.12 -3.64
N GLU A 32 7.39 -7.81 -2.62
CA GLU A 32 6.66 -8.07 -1.38
C GLU A 32 7.30 -7.22 -0.28
N ARG A 33 6.49 -6.40 0.40
CA ARG A 33 6.94 -5.70 1.60
C ARG A 33 6.45 -6.47 2.81
N ARG A 34 7.40 -7.03 3.57
CA ARG A 34 7.14 -7.68 4.86
C ARG A 34 7.70 -6.83 5.99
N ILE A 35 7.12 -6.96 7.17
CA ILE A 35 7.50 -6.21 8.38
C ILE A 35 8.44 -7.08 9.22
N ALA A 36 9.57 -6.51 9.65
CA ALA A 36 10.51 -7.23 10.49
C ALA A 36 9.95 -7.41 11.90
N VAL A 37 10.11 -8.60 12.47
CA VAL A 37 9.73 -8.90 13.86
C VAL A 37 10.87 -9.61 14.58
N ASP A 38 11.18 -9.14 15.78
CA ASP A 38 12.02 -9.85 16.74
C ASP A 38 11.12 -10.68 17.66
N ILE A 39 11.46 -11.96 17.80
CA ILE A 39 10.68 -12.94 18.54
C ILE A 39 11.48 -13.39 19.75
N GLU A 40 10.88 -13.31 20.93
CA GLU A 40 11.41 -13.91 22.15
C GLU A 40 10.44 -14.96 22.67
N LEU A 41 10.89 -16.19 22.80
CA LEU A 41 10.14 -17.28 23.44
C LEU A 41 10.79 -17.62 24.78
N GLY A 42 10.05 -17.43 25.86
CA GLY A 42 10.42 -17.86 27.20
C GLY A 42 9.34 -18.76 27.81
N GLY A 43 9.57 -19.24 29.03
CA GLY A 43 8.58 -20.01 29.77
C GLY A 43 9.17 -21.10 30.66
N TRP A 44 8.27 -21.92 31.20
CA TRP A 44 8.53 -23.10 32.03
C TRP A 44 7.47 -24.18 31.74
N GLU A 45 7.53 -25.31 32.45
CA GLU A 45 6.69 -26.49 32.21
C GLU A 45 5.18 -26.23 32.23
N GLU A 46 4.70 -25.17 32.89
CA GLU A 46 3.27 -24.88 33.03
C GLU A 46 2.81 -23.71 32.14
N GLN A 47 3.75 -22.95 31.56
CA GLN A 47 3.44 -21.74 30.81
C GLN A 47 4.53 -21.37 29.81
N LEU A 48 4.13 -21.05 28.58
CA LEU A 48 5.00 -20.45 27.56
C LEU A 48 4.62 -18.99 27.33
N ILE A 49 5.63 -18.17 27.06
CA ILE A 49 5.49 -16.74 26.85
C ILE A 49 6.16 -16.40 25.53
N LEU A 50 5.37 -15.92 24.56
CA LEU A 50 5.85 -15.47 23.25
C LEU A 50 5.69 -13.96 23.17
N THR A 51 6.81 -13.27 22.99
CA THR A 51 6.84 -11.83 22.76
C THR A 51 7.29 -11.55 21.33
N MET A 52 6.50 -10.77 20.60
CA MET A 52 6.78 -10.35 19.23
C MET A 52 6.87 -8.83 19.18
N THR A 53 8.02 -8.31 18.74
CA THR A 53 8.29 -6.88 18.61
C THR A 53 8.55 -6.50 17.17
N CYS A 54 7.74 -5.62 16.59
CA CYS A 54 7.90 -5.20 15.19
C CYS A 54 8.93 -4.07 15.01
N GLU A 55 9.36 -3.85 13.77
CA GLU A 55 10.27 -2.76 13.40
C GLU A 55 9.76 -1.36 13.73
N ASP A 56 8.44 -1.17 13.85
CA ASP A 56 7.81 0.09 14.27
C ASP A 56 7.89 0.33 15.79
N GLY A 57 8.49 -0.60 16.57
CA GLY A 57 8.63 -0.53 18.03
C GLY A 57 7.44 -1.07 18.82
N ILE A 58 6.41 -1.59 18.15
CA ILE A 58 5.21 -2.16 18.78
C ILE A 58 5.49 -3.59 19.22
N SER A 59 5.23 -3.88 20.49
CA SER A 59 5.45 -5.20 21.09
C SER A 59 4.14 -5.77 21.64
N VAL A 60 3.96 -7.08 21.48
CA VAL A 60 2.88 -7.85 22.11
C VAL A 60 3.46 -9.08 22.79
N THR A 61 2.86 -9.43 23.92
CA THR A 61 3.20 -10.63 24.68
C THR A 61 1.95 -11.47 24.82
N HIS A 62 2.05 -12.74 24.44
CA HIS A 62 0.99 -13.73 24.58
C HIS A 62 1.49 -14.89 25.43
N THR A 63 0.65 -15.35 26.35
CA THR A 63 0.94 -16.45 27.26
C THR A 63 0.08 -17.65 26.91
N LEU A 64 0.70 -18.81 26.86
CA LEU A 64 0.04 -20.08 26.63
C LEU A 64 0.20 -20.95 27.88
N ASP A 65 -0.90 -21.19 28.57
CA ASP A 65 -0.95 -22.09 29.70
C ASP A 65 -1.08 -23.54 29.23
N GLY A 66 -0.31 -24.45 29.82
CA GLY A 66 -0.34 -25.86 29.47
C GLY A 66 0.79 -26.63 30.15
N MET A 67 0.63 -27.95 30.28
CA MET A 67 1.72 -28.79 30.80
C MET A 67 2.59 -29.26 29.65
N PHE A 68 3.86 -28.87 29.67
CA PHE A 68 4.86 -29.19 28.67
C PHE A 68 5.91 -30.13 29.28
N ASP A 69 6.06 -31.30 28.68
CA ASP A 69 7.05 -32.27 29.13
C ASP A 69 8.46 -31.85 28.71
N VAL A 70 9.45 -32.16 29.56
CA VAL A 70 10.86 -32.04 29.19
C VAL A 70 11.16 -33.00 28.04
N ALA A 71 11.75 -32.46 26.97
CA ALA A 71 12.02 -33.21 25.76
C ALA A 71 13.14 -34.25 25.99
N THR A 72 12.94 -35.46 25.48
CA THR A 72 13.98 -36.51 25.48
C THR A 72 15.24 -36.11 24.70
N ASN A 73 15.10 -35.25 23.70
CA ASN A 73 16.22 -34.67 22.94
C ASN A 73 16.13 -33.14 22.98
N PRO A 74 16.93 -32.47 23.84
CA PRO A 74 16.80 -31.04 24.09
C PRO A 74 17.18 -30.19 22.87
N GLU A 75 18.25 -30.55 22.16
CA GLU A 75 18.71 -29.82 20.98
C GLU A 75 17.66 -29.83 19.86
N LYS A 76 17.05 -30.99 19.63
CA LYS A 76 16.00 -31.13 18.60
C LYS A 76 14.75 -30.35 18.96
N ALA A 77 14.35 -30.35 20.24
CA ALA A 77 13.19 -29.59 20.70
C ALA A 77 13.40 -28.09 20.55
N LEU A 78 14.57 -27.57 20.97
CA LEU A 78 14.92 -26.15 20.81
C LEU A 78 14.93 -25.72 19.34
N ASN A 79 15.50 -26.53 18.45
CA ASN A 79 15.49 -26.24 17.01
C ASN A 79 14.06 -26.26 16.43
N ASN A 80 13.23 -27.22 16.83
CA ASN A 80 11.83 -27.26 16.42
C ASN A 80 11.04 -26.03 16.90
N LEU A 81 11.31 -25.56 18.12
CA LEU A 81 10.69 -24.34 18.65
C LEU A 81 11.11 -23.12 17.83
N LYS A 82 12.42 -22.95 17.60
CA LYS A 82 12.97 -21.87 16.75
C LYS A 82 12.34 -21.88 15.36
N ASP A 83 12.35 -23.04 14.69
CA ASP A 83 11.77 -23.19 13.35
C ASP A 83 10.25 -22.97 13.35
N GLY A 84 9.57 -23.38 14.41
CA GLY A 84 8.13 -23.25 14.55
C GLY A 84 7.69 -21.79 14.72
N VAL A 85 8.38 -21.02 15.56
CA VAL A 85 8.11 -19.59 15.72
C VAL A 85 8.57 -18.76 14.52
N ALA A 86 9.63 -19.20 13.81
CA ALA A 86 10.11 -18.55 12.59
C ALA A 86 9.12 -18.60 11.42
N LYS A 87 8.22 -19.60 11.38
CA LYS A 87 7.32 -19.89 10.26
C LYS A 87 6.14 -18.91 10.15
N LEU A 88 6.44 -17.66 9.88
CA LEU A 88 5.45 -16.57 9.72
C LEU A 88 4.87 -16.44 8.29
N GLY A 89 5.10 -17.41 7.40
CA GLY A 89 4.87 -17.27 5.94
C GLY A 89 3.44 -16.98 5.46
N GLN A 90 2.42 -17.11 6.30
CA GLN A 90 1.04 -16.72 5.99
C GLN A 90 0.67 -15.31 6.49
N THR A 91 1.59 -14.64 7.17
CA THR A 91 1.41 -13.32 7.76
C THR A 91 2.21 -12.27 7.01
N LEU A 92 2.00 -11.00 7.33
CA LEU A 92 2.76 -9.85 6.78
C LEU A 92 4.19 -9.76 7.37
N TYR A 93 4.55 -10.66 8.28
CA TYR A 93 5.77 -10.58 9.08
C TYR A 93 6.86 -11.51 8.58
N TYR A 94 8.11 -11.14 8.85
CA TYR A 94 9.26 -12.05 8.77
C TYR A 94 10.06 -11.96 10.06
N ALA A 95 10.60 -13.09 10.51
CA ALA A 95 11.43 -13.13 11.70
C ALA A 95 12.82 -12.55 11.39
N ARG A 96 13.19 -11.47 12.07
CA ARG A 96 14.51 -10.83 11.98
C ARG A 96 15.47 -11.42 13.00
N ASN A 97 15.02 -11.55 14.24
CA ASN A 97 15.75 -12.20 15.32
C ASN A 97 14.84 -13.16 16.08
N ILE A 98 15.40 -14.27 16.56
CA ILE A 98 14.67 -15.28 17.32
C ILE A 98 15.53 -15.67 18.50
N ASP A 99 15.09 -15.32 19.69
CA ASP A 99 15.71 -15.73 20.94
C ASP A 99 14.80 -16.69 21.71
N VAL A 100 15.38 -17.76 22.22
CA VAL A 100 14.65 -18.83 22.93
C VAL A 100 15.28 -18.96 24.31
N LYS A 101 14.66 -18.29 25.28
CA LYS A 101 15.09 -18.17 26.68
C LYS A 101 14.32 -19.18 27.56
N LEU A 102 14.47 -20.46 27.23
CA LEU A 102 13.89 -21.57 28.00
C LEU A 102 14.98 -22.21 28.85
N ALA A 103 14.72 -22.39 30.15
CA ALA A 103 15.65 -23.03 31.07
C ALA A 103 15.81 -24.53 30.76
N ASP A 104 14.68 -25.19 30.48
CA ASP A 104 14.61 -26.58 30.04
C ASP A 104 14.07 -26.68 28.62
N ALA A 105 14.56 -27.64 27.85
CA ALA A 105 14.07 -27.86 26.50
C ALA A 105 12.71 -28.56 26.55
N LEU A 106 11.63 -27.77 26.50
CA LEU A 106 10.26 -28.26 26.55
C LEU A 106 9.80 -28.78 25.19
N PHE A 107 9.05 -29.87 25.20
CA PHE A 107 8.39 -30.39 24.02
C PHE A 107 7.02 -29.72 23.84
N VAL A 108 6.85 -29.03 22.71
CA VAL A 108 5.58 -28.38 22.34
C VAL A 108 5.02 -29.02 21.07
N PRO A 109 3.77 -29.51 21.06
CA PRO A 109 3.14 -30.00 19.85
C PRO A 109 3.08 -28.94 18.75
N ASN A 110 3.40 -29.33 17.51
CA ASN A 110 3.42 -28.41 16.36
C ASN A 110 2.08 -27.70 16.12
N SER A 111 0.95 -28.37 16.37
CA SER A 111 -0.38 -27.76 16.24
C SER A 111 -0.55 -26.60 17.21
N LEU A 112 -0.17 -26.81 18.47
CA LEU A 112 -0.26 -25.82 19.54
C LEU A 112 0.69 -24.65 19.30
N LEU A 113 1.94 -24.93 18.88
CA LEU A 113 2.90 -23.88 18.51
C LEU A 113 2.42 -23.04 17.32
N ASN A 114 1.80 -23.68 16.33
CA ASN A 114 1.23 -22.98 15.17
C ASN A 114 0.04 -22.08 15.55
N GLN A 115 -0.82 -22.56 16.45
CA GLN A 115 -1.94 -21.77 16.98
C GLN A 115 -1.40 -20.57 17.77
N PHE A 116 -0.50 -20.82 18.71
CA PHE A 116 0.09 -19.81 19.57
C PHE A 116 0.78 -18.70 18.77
N ARG A 117 1.54 -19.07 17.73
CA ARG A 117 2.16 -18.12 16.80
C ARG A 117 1.11 -17.28 16.05
N ARG A 118 0.03 -17.90 15.56
CA ARG A 118 -1.02 -17.19 14.81
C ARG A 118 -1.74 -16.18 15.69
N GLU A 119 -2.16 -16.59 16.89
CA GLU A 119 -2.84 -15.73 17.85
C GLU A 119 -1.95 -14.54 18.24
N THR A 120 -0.66 -14.77 18.47
CA THR A 120 0.30 -13.70 18.78
C THR A 120 0.48 -12.73 17.61
N ALA A 121 0.49 -13.22 16.37
CA ALA A 121 0.55 -12.38 15.17
C ALA A 121 -0.74 -11.54 14.99
N ASP A 122 -1.91 -12.12 15.27
CA ASP A 122 -3.20 -11.42 15.23
C ASP A 122 -3.27 -10.32 16.30
N MET A 123 -2.73 -10.59 17.51
CA MET A 123 -2.56 -9.59 18.56
C MET A 123 -1.65 -8.44 18.13
N LEU A 124 -0.55 -8.75 17.43
CA LEU A 124 0.36 -7.74 16.90
C LEU A 124 -0.34 -6.89 15.83
N ASP A 125 -1.13 -7.48 14.95
CA ASP A 125 -1.93 -6.74 13.96
C ASP A 125 -2.90 -5.77 14.64
N ALA A 126 -3.63 -6.23 15.66
CA ALA A 126 -4.53 -5.38 16.43
C ALA A 126 -3.80 -4.24 17.14
N ALA A 127 -2.65 -4.52 17.77
CA ALA A 127 -1.83 -3.51 18.45
C ALA A 127 -1.30 -2.46 17.46
N ARG A 128 -0.87 -2.88 16.27
CA ARG A 128 -0.40 -1.98 15.20
C ARG A 128 -1.53 -1.10 14.68
N LEU A 129 -2.72 -1.65 14.48
CA LEU A 129 -3.90 -0.87 14.07
C LEU A 129 -4.33 0.13 15.14
N ALA A 130 -4.27 -0.25 16.43
CA ALA A 130 -4.64 0.64 17.53
C ALA A 130 -3.67 1.83 17.69
N GLN A 131 -2.39 1.62 17.41
CA GLN A 131 -1.37 2.68 17.48
C GLN A 131 -1.24 3.48 16.18
N TYR A 132 -1.89 3.05 15.11
CA TYR A 132 -1.85 3.74 13.83
C TYR A 132 -2.48 5.14 13.93
N THR A 133 -1.63 6.16 13.94
CA THR A 133 -2.08 7.54 13.87
C THR A 133 -2.26 7.95 12.41
N ARG A 134 -3.52 8.14 12.00
CA ARG A 134 -3.82 8.60 10.64
C ARG A 134 -3.27 10.00 10.43
N GLY A 135 -2.47 10.17 9.38
CA GLY A 135 -2.02 11.50 8.96
C GLY A 135 -3.21 12.41 8.68
N SER A 136 -3.26 13.56 9.34
CA SER A 136 -4.23 14.60 9.03
C SER A 136 -3.73 15.47 7.89
N ARG A 137 -4.66 16.06 7.13
CA ARG A 137 -4.32 17.06 6.13
C ARG A 137 -3.69 18.25 6.86
N LYS A 138 -2.52 18.72 6.40
CA LYS A 138 -1.95 19.99 6.86
C LYS A 138 -2.98 21.11 6.70
N ALA A 139 -3.06 22.00 7.68
CA ALA A 139 -3.91 23.18 7.57
C ALA A 139 -3.55 23.97 6.30
N GLU A 140 -4.57 24.56 5.69
CA GLU A 140 -4.36 25.48 4.57
C GLU A 140 -3.56 26.70 5.05
N THR A 141 -2.63 27.18 4.24
CA THR A 141 -1.86 28.38 4.56
C THR A 141 -2.75 29.62 4.54
N VAL A 142 -2.51 30.56 5.45
CA VAL A 142 -3.18 31.86 5.50
C VAL A 142 -2.14 32.97 5.22
N PRO A 143 -2.27 33.75 4.14
CA PRO A 143 -3.36 33.76 3.16
C PRO A 143 -3.34 32.53 2.23
N ALA A 144 -4.50 32.24 1.63
CA ALA A 144 -4.64 31.14 0.68
C ALA A 144 -3.66 31.33 -0.48
N PRO A 145 -2.98 30.26 -0.95
CA PRO A 145 -2.08 30.35 -2.09
C PRO A 145 -2.87 30.77 -3.33
N VAL A 146 -2.28 31.61 -4.17
CA VAL A 146 -2.90 32.03 -5.43
C VAL A 146 -2.59 31.01 -6.51
N TYR A 147 -3.62 30.60 -7.25
CA TYR A 147 -3.47 29.70 -8.40
C TYR A 147 -2.77 30.47 -9.55
N PRO A 148 -1.84 29.85 -10.30
CA PRO A 148 -1.06 30.56 -11.33
C PRO A 148 -1.91 31.18 -12.44
N ASP A 149 -2.98 30.50 -12.84
CA ASP A 149 -3.85 30.93 -13.93
C ASP A 149 -5.13 31.59 -13.39
N THR A 150 -5.58 32.66 -14.06
CA THR A 150 -6.83 33.34 -13.73
C THR A 150 -8.04 32.78 -14.49
N HIS A 151 -7.80 31.97 -15.52
CA HIS A 151 -8.82 31.32 -16.36
C HIS A 151 -8.51 29.82 -16.50
N LEU A 152 -9.48 28.99 -16.14
CA LEU A 152 -9.44 27.55 -16.36
C LEU A 152 -10.37 27.17 -17.50
N SER A 153 -9.80 26.59 -18.56
CA SER A 153 -10.58 26.06 -19.68
C SER A 153 -11.24 24.71 -19.34
N PHE A 154 -12.07 24.20 -20.24
CA PHE A 154 -12.72 22.89 -20.09
C PHE A 154 -11.73 21.74 -19.80
N LEU A 155 -10.46 21.89 -20.20
CA LEU A 155 -9.38 20.92 -19.95
C LEU A 155 -9.05 20.75 -18.46
N ALA A 156 -9.36 21.74 -17.63
CA ALA A 156 -9.15 21.67 -16.19
C ALA A 156 -10.17 20.77 -15.47
N ASN A 157 -11.18 20.26 -16.18
CA ASN A 157 -12.21 19.33 -15.70
C ASN A 157 -12.84 19.72 -14.35
N VAL A 158 -13.11 21.02 -14.17
CA VAL A 158 -13.72 21.55 -12.93
C VAL A 158 -15.24 21.34 -12.96
N TYR A 159 -15.64 20.11 -12.65
CA TYR A 159 -17.04 19.69 -12.75
C TYR A 159 -17.91 20.13 -11.56
N ASN A 160 -17.50 19.80 -10.33
CA ASN A 160 -18.35 19.98 -9.15
C ASN A 160 -18.26 21.40 -8.57
N HIS A 161 -19.34 21.86 -7.92
CA HIS A 161 -19.43 23.20 -7.33
C HIS A 161 -18.37 23.46 -6.24
N LYS A 162 -17.94 22.43 -5.50
CA LYS A 162 -16.89 22.56 -4.47
C LYS A 162 -15.53 22.86 -5.09
N ALA A 163 -15.23 22.27 -6.25
CA ALA A 163 -14.03 22.55 -7.01
C ALA A 163 -14.06 23.98 -7.58
N ARG A 164 -15.19 24.42 -8.13
CA ARG A 164 -15.35 25.82 -8.56
C ARG A 164 -15.11 26.81 -7.42
N ALA A 165 -15.74 26.57 -6.26
CA ALA A 165 -15.54 27.41 -5.07
C ALA A 165 -14.09 27.40 -4.55
N PHE A 166 -13.40 26.26 -4.66
CA PHE A 166 -11.98 26.15 -4.33
C PHE A 166 -11.13 27.04 -5.25
N TYR A 167 -11.27 26.90 -6.57
CA TYR A 167 -10.49 27.71 -7.52
C TYR A 167 -10.76 29.21 -7.41
N HIS A 168 -12.02 29.61 -7.18
CA HIS A 168 -12.34 31.02 -6.91
C HIS A 168 -11.66 31.55 -5.64
N ARG A 169 -11.61 30.77 -4.55
CA ARG A 169 -10.89 31.15 -3.33
C ARG A 169 -9.40 31.34 -3.58
N HIS A 170 -8.84 30.60 -4.53
CA HIS A 170 -7.44 30.70 -4.94
C HIS A 170 -7.19 31.71 -6.07
N GLY A 171 -8.15 32.58 -6.39
CA GLY A 171 -7.95 33.71 -7.31
C GLY A 171 -8.28 33.44 -8.78
N VAL A 172 -8.81 32.25 -9.11
CA VAL A 172 -9.33 31.98 -10.46
C VAL A 172 -10.63 32.75 -10.66
N GLN A 173 -10.73 33.47 -11.77
CA GLN A 173 -11.89 34.34 -12.06
C GLN A 173 -12.88 33.65 -13.00
N LEU A 174 -12.38 32.93 -14.00
CA LEU A 174 -13.21 32.29 -15.01
C LEU A 174 -12.93 30.79 -15.07
N ILE A 175 -13.98 29.98 -15.05
CA ILE A 175 -13.89 28.52 -15.09
C ILE A 175 -14.93 28.05 -16.10
N ASP A 176 -14.46 27.55 -17.24
CA ASP A 176 -15.32 26.99 -18.27
C ASP A 176 -16.00 25.71 -17.77
N ALA A 177 -17.13 25.34 -18.38
CA ALA A 177 -17.78 24.08 -18.06
C ALA A 177 -16.84 22.90 -18.38
N ALA A 178 -16.77 21.93 -17.46
CA ALA A 178 -16.04 20.70 -17.72
C ALA A 178 -16.62 19.98 -18.95
N TYR A 179 -15.78 19.31 -19.72
CA TYR A 179 -16.21 18.57 -20.92
C TYR A 179 -17.34 17.55 -20.62
N GLU A 180 -17.28 16.91 -19.45
CA GLU A 180 -18.28 15.95 -18.98
C GLU A 180 -19.57 16.59 -18.43
N ALA A 181 -19.59 17.91 -18.25
CA ALA A 181 -20.79 18.64 -17.84
C ALA A 181 -21.82 18.73 -18.96
N HIS A 182 -21.46 18.36 -20.21
CA HIS A 182 -22.36 18.34 -21.38
C HIS A 182 -23.22 19.61 -21.51
N GLU A 183 -22.70 20.76 -21.08
CA GLU A 183 -23.40 22.06 -21.14
C GLU A 183 -23.05 22.88 -22.39
N GLU A 184 -22.31 22.32 -23.36
CA GLU A 184 -22.17 22.94 -24.67
C GLU A 184 -23.37 22.65 -25.58
N LYS A 185 -24.39 23.52 -25.50
CA LYS A 185 -25.20 23.86 -26.68
C LYS A 185 -24.47 24.96 -27.46
N GLY A 186 -23.51 24.58 -28.33
CA GLY A 186 -22.75 25.58 -29.06
C GLY A 186 -21.76 25.06 -30.09
N ARG A 187 -22.29 24.54 -31.21
CA ARG A 187 -21.67 24.50 -32.55
C ARG A 187 -20.21 23.97 -32.65
N CYS A 188 -20.07 22.68 -32.94
CA CYS A 188 -18.84 22.13 -33.51
C CYS A 188 -18.50 22.83 -34.84
N PRO A 189 -17.27 23.33 -35.06
CA PRO A 189 -16.81 23.75 -36.37
C PRO A 189 -16.45 22.50 -37.18
N GLY A 190 -17.35 22.11 -38.09
CA GLY A 190 -17.17 20.92 -38.94
C GLY A 190 -18.32 20.63 -39.90
N ASP A 191 -19.51 21.21 -39.70
CA ASP A 191 -20.67 20.99 -40.58
C ASP A 191 -20.77 22.05 -41.69
N ASP A 192 -19.76 22.15 -42.55
CA ASP A 192 -19.89 22.81 -43.86
C ASP A 192 -20.40 21.79 -44.89
N HIS A 193 -21.70 21.49 -44.83
CA HIS A 193 -22.38 20.81 -45.92
C HIS A 193 -22.61 21.79 -47.07
N GLN A 194 -21.91 21.55 -48.17
CA GLN A 194 -22.19 22.10 -49.50
C GLN A 194 -23.71 22.11 -49.77
N THR A 195 -24.28 23.30 -49.90
CA THR A 195 -25.57 23.51 -50.55
C THR A 195 -25.33 24.38 -51.77
N LEU A 196 -24.94 23.74 -52.89
CA LEU A 196 -25.00 24.38 -54.20
C LEU A 196 -26.44 24.37 -54.68
N SER A 197 -26.97 25.57 -54.81
CA SER A 197 -28.25 25.97 -55.37
C SER A 197 -28.50 25.38 -56.77
N ALA A 198 -29.58 24.61 -56.90
CA ALA A 198 -30.23 24.37 -58.19
C ALA A 198 -31.35 25.42 -58.36
N LEU A 199 -31.07 26.49 -59.11
CA LEU A 199 -32.09 27.36 -59.67
C LEU A 199 -32.52 26.74 -61.02
N ARG A 200 -33.81 26.40 -61.15
CA ARG A 200 -34.43 26.08 -62.44
C ARG A 200 -34.44 27.31 -63.33
N LEU A 201 -33.96 27.15 -64.55
CA LEU A 201 -34.73 27.39 -65.78
C LEU A 201 -34.50 26.19 -66.70
#